data_AF-A0A538BY10-F1
#
_entry.id   AF-A0A538BY10-F1
#
_cell.length_a   1.000
_cell.length_b   1.000
_cell.length_c   1.000
_cell.angle_alpha   90.00
_cell.angle_beta   90.00
_cell.angle_gamma   90.00
#
_symmetry.space_group_name_H-M   'P 1'
#
loop_
_entity.id
_entity.type
_entity.pdbx_description
1 polymer ?
#
loop_
_entity_poly.entity_id
_entity_poly.type
_entity_poly.pdbx_seq_one_letter_code
_entity_poly.pdbx_strand_id
1 'polypeptide(L)'
;MARRGVYVEKGKGRTLSVNVRLWTNNIADGGEGYVDPGHAWFAGDVGFRSNKAHGISSTSNPIMFNSPDELVDAIRKAAVAQGVVLMDSDGAHRGQGR
;
A
#
# COMPACT_ATOMS: atom_id res chain seq x y z
N MET A 1 30.09 -17.60 2.07
CA MET A 1 29.74 -16.22 2.43
C MET A 1 28.64 -16.25 3.48
N ALA A 2 28.87 -15.70 4.67
CA ALA A 2 27.91 -15.73 5.78
C ALA A 2 26.67 -14.90 5.44
N ARG A 3 25.48 -15.49 5.55
CA ARG A 3 24.21 -14.74 5.56
C ARG A 3 24.26 -13.83 6.79
N ARG A 4 24.34 -12.51 6.58
CA ARG A 4 24.17 -11.52 7.66
C ARG A 4 22.81 -11.78 8.30
N GLY A 5 22.80 -12.32 9.51
CA GLY A 5 21.60 -12.45 10.31
C GLY A 5 21.00 -11.07 10.53
N VAL A 6 19.81 -10.84 9.99
CA VAL A 6 19.05 -9.62 10.26
C VAL A 6 18.46 -9.78 11.65
N TYR A 7 19.06 -9.08 12.62
CA TYR A 7 18.49 -8.96 13.96
C TYR A 7 17.33 -7.97 13.93
N VAL A 8 16.18 -8.34 14.49
CA VAL A 8 14.98 -7.51 14.54
C VAL A 8 14.69 -7.12 16.00
N GLU A 9 14.83 -5.84 16.32
CA GLU A 9 14.42 -5.27 17.62
C GLU A 9 12.92 -5.47 17.87
N LYS A 10 12.52 -5.79 19.11
CA LYS A 10 11.11 -5.87 19.53
C LYS A 10 10.52 -4.45 19.60
N GLY A 11 9.76 -4.01 18.58
CA GLY A 11 9.11 -2.70 18.60
C GLY A 11 8.54 -2.20 17.27
N LYS A 12 7.98 -0.98 17.30
CA LYS A 12 7.28 -0.27 16.21
C LYS A 12 8.10 -0.26 14.91
N GLY A 13 7.42 -0.39 13.77
CA GLY A 13 8.05 -0.31 12.45
C GLY A 13 8.24 -1.64 11.72
N ARG A 14 7.64 -2.75 12.21
CA ARG A 14 7.64 -4.08 11.54
C ARG A 14 6.53 -4.27 10.50
N THR A 15 5.75 -3.23 10.25
CA THR A 15 4.62 -3.26 9.31
C THR A 15 4.75 -2.12 8.31
N LEU A 16 4.42 -2.40 7.06
CA LEU A 16 4.24 -1.37 6.05
C LEU A 16 2.80 -0.90 6.08
N SER A 17 2.59 0.42 6.08
CA SER A 17 1.24 1.00 6.00
C SER A 17 0.98 1.46 4.58
N VAL A 18 -0.07 0.89 3.99
CA VAL A 18 -0.66 1.38 2.75
C VAL A 18 -1.70 2.46 3.09
N ASN A 19 -1.75 3.51 2.28
CA ASN A 19 -2.81 4.51 2.30
C ASN A 19 -3.67 4.33 1.04
N VAL A 20 -4.98 4.19 1.23
CA VAL A 20 -5.96 4.17 0.14
C VAL A 20 -6.80 5.43 0.29
N ARG A 21 -6.84 6.25 -0.75
CA ARG A 21 -7.68 7.45 -0.82
C ARG A 21 -8.76 7.22 -1.85
N LEU A 22 -10.01 7.48 -1.48
CA LEU A 22 -11.15 7.42 -2.39
C LEU A 22 -11.51 8.81 -2.87
N TRP A 23 -11.94 8.91 -4.12
CA TRP A 23 -12.36 10.17 -4.72
C TRP A 23 -13.81 10.51 -4.39
N THR A 24 -14.11 11.80 -4.34
CA THR A 24 -15.45 12.31 -3.98
C THR A 24 -16.05 13.24 -5.04
N ASN A 25 -15.32 13.52 -6.13
CA ASN A 25 -15.77 14.45 -7.16
C ASN A 25 -16.98 13.91 -7.93
N ASN A 26 -17.91 14.78 -8.33
CA ASN A 26 -19.05 14.45 -9.20
C ASN A 26 -20.01 13.37 -8.65
N ILE A 27 -20.06 13.18 -7.33
CA ILE A 27 -21.03 12.27 -6.67
C ILE A 27 -22.33 13.02 -6.32
N ALA A 28 -22.21 14.29 -5.94
CA ALA A 28 -23.35 15.10 -5.54
C ALA A 28 -24.03 15.78 -6.73
N ASP A 29 -25.37 15.85 -6.68
CA ASP A 29 -26.21 16.41 -7.76
C ASP A 29 -25.97 17.91 -8.03
N GLY A 30 -25.34 18.64 -7.12
CA GLY A 30 -25.08 20.07 -7.27
C GLY A 30 -23.94 20.42 -8.23
N GLY A 31 -23.19 19.44 -8.74
CA GLY A 31 -22.08 19.64 -9.66
C GLY A 31 -20.74 19.94 -8.96
N GLU A 32 -19.85 20.66 -9.63
CA GLU A 32 -18.49 20.91 -9.16
C GLU A 32 -18.48 21.64 -7.80
N GLY A 33 -17.69 21.12 -6.85
CA GLY A 33 -17.58 21.68 -5.50
C GLY A 33 -18.63 21.20 -4.50
N TYR A 34 -19.67 20.48 -4.94
CA TYR A 34 -20.63 19.84 -4.04
C TYR A 34 -20.09 18.51 -3.51
N VAL A 35 -20.26 18.30 -2.21
CA VAL A 35 -19.82 17.09 -1.50
C VAL A 35 -21.04 16.44 -0.88
N ASP A 36 -21.21 15.14 -1.12
CA ASP A 36 -22.19 14.31 -0.41
C ASP A 36 -21.50 13.64 0.79
N PRO A 37 -21.80 14.05 2.04
CA PRO A 37 -21.11 13.55 3.22
C PRO A 37 -21.23 12.03 3.37
N GLY A 38 -20.08 11.37 3.59
CA GLY A 38 -20.05 9.92 3.76
C GLY A 38 -20.05 9.12 2.45
N HIS A 39 -20.04 9.80 1.29
CA HIS A 39 -20.01 9.16 -0.02
C HIS A 39 -18.68 9.37 -0.73
N ALA A 40 -18.22 8.32 -1.41
CA ALA A 40 -17.01 8.30 -2.22
C ALA A 40 -17.16 7.28 -3.34
N TRP A 41 -16.43 7.46 -4.44
CA TRP A 41 -16.28 6.45 -5.47
C TRP A 41 -15.48 5.28 -4.92
N PHE A 42 -15.79 4.06 -5.39
CA PHE A 42 -14.89 2.93 -5.20
C PHE A 42 -13.76 2.95 -6.25
N ALA A 43 -13.13 4.12 -6.34
CA ALA A 43 -12.03 4.48 -7.20
C ALA A 43 -11.17 5.52 -6.48
N GLY A 44 -9.89 5.59 -6.81
CA GLY A 44 -8.99 6.48 -6.10
C GLY A 44 -7.53 6.15 -6.33
N ASP A 45 -6.74 6.29 -5.27
CA ASP A 45 -5.31 6.05 -5.33
C ASP A 45 -4.75 5.31 -4.13
N VAL A 46 -3.60 4.67 -4.36
CA VAL A 46 -2.88 3.85 -3.40
C VAL A 46 -1.44 4.36 -3.27
N GLY A 47 -0.97 4.51 -2.04
CA GLY A 47 0.43 4.82 -1.74
C GLY A 47 0.90 4.19 -0.44
N PHE A 48 2.18 4.37 -0.11
CA PHE A 48 2.77 3.95 1.16
C PHE A 48 3.08 5.15 2.03
N ARG A 49 2.87 4.97 3.35
CA ARG A 49 3.40 5.90 4.35
C ARG A 49 4.89 5.64 4.53
N SER A 50 5.62 6.70 4.87
CA SER A 50 7.04 6.57 5.17
C SER A 50 7.27 5.61 6.34
N ASN A 51 8.25 4.74 6.18
CA ASN A 51 8.69 3.83 7.23
C ASN A 51 10.21 3.67 7.16
N LYS A 52 10.90 4.34 8.09
CA LYS A 52 12.38 4.34 8.15
C LYS A 52 12.97 2.96 8.37
N ALA A 53 12.31 2.09 9.15
CA ALA A 53 12.81 0.74 9.45
C ALA A 53 12.84 -0.16 8.21
N HIS A 54 11.99 0.10 7.24
CA HIS A 54 11.93 -0.62 5.96
C HIS A 54 12.54 0.17 4.78
N GLY A 55 13.13 1.34 5.03
CA GLY A 55 13.67 2.19 3.97
C GLY A 55 12.60 2.78 3.02
N ILE A 56 11.33 2.81 3.45
CA ILE A 56 10.21 3.28 2.63
C ILE A 56 10.05 4.78 2.77
N SER A 57 10.07 5.47 1.64
CA SER A 57 9.73 6.89 1.56
C SER A 57 8.22 7.08 1.39
N SER A 58 7.71 8.25 1.74
CA SER A 58 6.32 8.57 1.40
C SER A 58 6.16 8.53 -0.11
N THR A 59 5.09 7.90 -0.59
CA THR A 59 4.82 7.85 -2.03
C THR A 59 4.51 9.26 -2.56
N SER A 60 5.32 9.73 -3.52
CA SER A 60 5.12 11.00 -4.23
C SER A 60 4.13 10.83 -5.39
N ASN A 61 4.20 9.70 -6.10
CA ASN A 61 3.35 9.36 -7.23
C ASN A 61 2.49 8.14 -6.87
N PRO A 62 1.29 8.33 -6.33
CA PRO A 62 0.40 7.23 -5.95
C PRO A 62 -0.13 6.50 -7.19
N ILE A 63 -0.47 5.23 -7.02
CA ILE A 63 -1.01 4.37 -8.08
C ILE A 63 -2.53 4.47 -8.09
N MET A 64 -3.10 4.82 -9.25
CA MET A 64 -4.54 4.97 -9.42
C MET A 64 -5.25 3.62 -9.56
N PHE A 65 -6.51 3.56 -9.16
CA PHE A 65 -7.43 2.47 -9.44
C PHE A 65 -8.83 3.02 -9.72
N ASN A 66 -9.56 2.42 -10.65
CA ASN A 66 -10.88 2.89 -11.09
C ASN A 66 -12.02 1.97 -10.67
N SER A 67 -11.70 0.81 -10.07
CA SER A 67 -12.69 -0.16 -9.62
C SER A 67 -12.16 -1.00 -8.43
N PRO A 68 -13.05 -1.69 -7.70
CA PRO A 68 -12.66 -2.54 -6.57
C PRO A 68 -11.67 -3.64 -6.97
N ASP A 69 -11.86 -4.23 -8.15
CA ASP A 69 -11.06 -5.36 -8.63
C ASP A 69 -9.62 -4.94 -8.96
N GLU A 70 -9.40 -3.67 -9.30
CA GLU A 70 -8.06 -3.12 -9.56
C GLU A 70 -7.26 -2.83 -8.28
N LEU A 71 -7.91 -2.76 -7.11
CA LEU A 71 -7.26 -2.31 -5.88
C LEU A 71 -6.08 -3.21 -5.46
N VAL A 72 -6.24 -4.53 -5.58
CA VAL A 72 -5.18 -5.49 -5.21
C VAL A 72 -3.96 -5.31 -6.10
N ASP A 73 -4.17 -5.13 -7.40
CA ASP A 73 -3.09 -4.91 -8.36
C ASP A 73 -2.42 -3.53 -8.14
N ALA A 74 -3.21 -2.50 -7.82
CA ALA A 74 -2.69 -1.17 -7.46
C ALA A 74 -1.78 -1.22 -6.22
N ILE A 75 -2.16 -1.99 -5.19
CA ILE A 75 -1.31 -2.22 -4.01
C ILE A 75 0.00 -2.90 -4.40
N ARG A 76 -0.04 -3.93 -5.25
CA ARG A 76 1.18 -4.62 -5.72
C ARG A 76 2.09 -3.68 -6.50
N LYS A 77 1.55 -2.91 -7.43
CA LYS A 77 2.27 -1.89 -8.20
C LYS A 77 2.91 -0.84 -7.30
N ALA A 78 2.16 -0.33 -6.31
CA ALA A 78 2.67 0.64 -5.35
C ALA A 78 3.81 0.06 -4.49
N ALA A 79 3.71 -1.20 -4.09
CA ALA A 79 4.76 -1.89 -3.34
C ALA A 79 6.04 -2.03 -4.16
N VAL A 80 5.93 -2.51 -5.40
CA VAL A 80 7.06 -2.66 -6.33
C VAL A 80 7.74 -1.32 -6.60
N ALA A 81 6.96 -0.25 -6.78
CA ALA A 81 7.50 1.11 -6.97
C ALA A 81 8.33 1.62 -5.78
N GLN A 82 8.11 1.09 -4.57
CA GLN A 82 8.89 1.38 -3.37
C GLN A 82 10.04 0.38 -3.12
N GLY A 83 10.27 -0.58 -4.04
CA GLY A 83 11.25 -1.65 -3.87
C GLY A 83 10.84 -2.72 -2.86
N VAL A 84 9.54 -2.79 -2.50
CA VAL A 84 9.01 -3.82 -1.61
C VAL A 84 8.78 -5.11 -2.39
N VAL A 85 9.34 -6.21 -1.88
CA VAL A 85 9.06 -7.56 -2.38
C VAL A 85 7.91 -8.14 -1.56
N LEU A 86 6.77 -8.37 -2.20
CA LEU A 86 5.63 -9.06 -1.58
C LEU A 86 5.84 -10.58 -1.76
N MET A 87 5.94 -11.29 -0.64
CA MET A 87 6.03 -12.75 -0.63
C MET A 87 4.63 -13.35 -0.58
N ASP A 88 4.37 -14.35 -1.44
CA ASP A 88 3.17 -15.16 -1.31
C ASP A 88 3.24 -16.03 -0.05
N SER A 89 2.08 -16.31 0.55
CA SER A 89 1.98 -17.05 1.81
C SER A 89 2.59 -18.46 1.75
N ASP A 90 2.69 -19.06 0.55
CA ASP A 90 3.28 -20.39 0.35
C ASP A 90 4.82 -20.39 0.49
N GLY A 91 5.47 -19.23 0.38
CA GLY A 91 6.92 -19.07 0.57
C GLY A 91 7.35 -18.99 2.04
N ALA A 92 6.44 -18.69 2.97
CA ALA A 92 6.77 -18.51 4.38
C ALA A 92 7.10 -19.84 5.10
N HIS A 93 6.70 -20.98 4.54
CA HIS A 93 6.91 -22.31 5.13
C HIS A 93 8.09 -23.11 4.52
N ARG A 94 8.68 -22.67 3.40
CA ARG A 94 9.82 -23.36 2.77
C ARG A 94 11.13 -22.66 3.11
N GLY A 95 11.54 -22.73 4.38
CA GLY A 95 12.80 -22.10 4.76
C GLY A 95 13.22 -22.19 6.22
N GLN A 96 12.76 -23.20 6.97
CA GLN A 96 13.38 -23.60 8.24
C GLN A 96 13.45 -25.14 8.33
N GLY A 97 14.18 -25.73 7.39
CA GLY A 97 14.65 -27.12 7.48
C GLY A 97 16.15 -27.08 7.78
N ARG A 98 16.52 -27.74 8.86
CA ARG A 98 17.86 -27.84 9.46
C ARG A 98 18.94 -28.31 8.50
#